data_AF-A0A848QPI3-F1
#
_entry.id   AF-A0A848QPI3-F1
#
_cell.length_a   1.000
_cell.length_b   1.000
_cell.length_c   1.000
_cell.angle_alpha   90.00
_cell.angle_beta   90.00
_cell.angle_gamma   90.00
#
_symmetry.space_group_name_H-M   'P 1'
#
loop_
_entity.id
_entity.type
_entity.pdbx_description
1 polymer ?
#
loop_
_entity_poly.entity_id
_entity_poly.type
_entity_poly.pdbx_seq_one_letter_code
_entity_poly.pdbx_strand_id
1 'polypeptide(L)'
;MPLNRFITIAWGKSGIDGKRSVAATGQFVTRAREWLRGHGHAMPWVWVQETGDVFGQHCHLLLHVDRSMKDLFGPMPLRWVKAILPERYVAKTLDTQTLPAARSAASNPLAYEAQLLGKLHYMMKTAPASLEEPLGMAGRGHKPWGQSCPVYGKRAAVWQNWKQWREGGALIA
;
A
#
# COMPACT_ATOMS: atom_id res chain seq x y z
N MET A 1 -0.40 -1.47 -15.62
CA MET A 1 0.69 -1.44 -14.62
C MET A 1 0.22 -2.15 -13.34
N PRO A 2 0.60 -3.42 -13.10
CA PRO A 2 0.10 -4.17 -11.95
C PRO A 2 0.73 -3.66 -10.64
N LEU A 3 -0.08 -3.36 -9.62
CA LEU A 3 0.42 -3.17 -8.25
C LEU A 3 1.21 -4.42 -7.83
N ASN A 4 2.47 -4.25 -7.42
CA ASN A 4 3.41 -5.37 -7.28
C ASN A 4 4.32 -5.29 -6.04
N ARG A 5 4.08 -4.29 -5.19
CA ARG A 5 4.71 -4.14 -3.88
C ARG A 5 3.63 -3.85 -2.84
N PHE A 6 3.69 -4.57 -1.74
CA PHE A 6 2.92 -4.32 -0.54
C PHE A 6 3.88 -3.86 0.55
N ILE A 7 3.59 -2.70 1.16
CA ILE A 7 4.43 -2.08 2.17
C ILE A 7 3.58 -1.82 3.40
N THR A 8 4.08 -2.20 4.56
CA THR A 8 3.52 -1.80 5.85
C THR A 8 4.51 -0.87 6.54
N ILE A 9 4.01 0.27 7.04
CA ILE A 9 4.83 1.20 7.82
C ILE A 9 4.18 1.47 9.17
N ALA A 10 4.82 1.01 10.25
CA ALA A 10 4.38 1.19 11.63
C ALA A 10 4.93 2.49 12.23
N TRP A 11 4.34 3.62 11.84
CA TRP A 11 4.71 4.96 12.30
C TRP A 11 4.73 5.10 13.83
N GLY A 12 3.70 4.58 14.51
CA GLY A 12 3.58 4.63 15.97
C GLY A 12 4.74 3.95 16.68
N LYS A 13 5.24 2.85 16.11
CA LYS A 13 6.38 2.11 16.65
C LYS A 13 7.70 2.90 16.64
N SER A 14 7.81 3.90 15.77
CA SER A 14 8.96 4.81 15.68
C SER A 14 8.61 6.25 16.07
N GLY A 15 7.68 6.42 17.02
CA GLY A 15 7.44 7.72 17.67
C GLY A 15 6.63 8.73 16.86
N ILE A 16 5.99 8.31 15.75
CA ILE A 16 5.06 9.16 14.99
C ILE A 16 3.63 8.86 15.44
N ASP A 17 3.02 9.84 16.12
CA ASP A 17 1.65 9.79 16.62
C ASP A 17 0.57 9.96 15.52
N GLY A 18 -0.69 9.84 15.92
CA GLY A 18 -1.85 9.94 15.02
C GLY A 18 -1.97 11.25 14.26
N LYS A 19 -1.61 12.38 14.88
CA LYS A 19 -1.72 13.69 14.22
C LYS A 19 -0.69 13.83 13.09
N ARG A 20 0.43 13.10 13.17
CA ARG A 20 1.53 13.17 12.20
C ARG A 20 1.58 11.98 11.22
N SER A 21 0.92 10.87 11.52
CA SER A 21 1.03 9.61 10.76
C SER A 21 0.57 9.72 9.29
N VAL A 22 -0.51 10.45 9.03
CA VAL A 22 -1.00 10.71 7.66
C VAL A 22 0.00 11.55 6.87
N ALA A 23 0.56 12.59 7.49
CA ALA A 23 1.57 13.44 6.86
C ALA A 23 2.85 12.65 6.55
N ALA A 24 3.30 11.80 7.48
CA ALA A 24 4.44 10.90 7.28
C ALA A 24 4.21 9.93 6.11
N THR A 25 3.02 9.33 6.03
CA THR A 25 2.61 8.48 4.89
C THR A 25 2.63 9.27 3.58
N GLY A 26 2.11 10.49 3.58
CA GLY A 26 2.14 11.39 2.42
C GLY A 26 3.57 11.74 1.97
N GLN A 27 4.48 11.99 2.90
CA GLN A 27 5.90 12.21 2.61
C GLN A 27 6.55 10.96 1.99
N PHE A 28 6.25 9.77 2.53
CA PHE A 28 6.76 8.52 1.98
C PHE A 28 6.30 8.31 0.54
N VAL A 29 4.99 8.43 0.29
CA VAL A 29 4.40 8.29 -1.05
C VAL A 29 4.95 9.34 -2.02
N THR A 30 5.13 10.58 -1.55
CA THR A 30 5.74 11.64 -2.37
C THR A 30 7.17 11.27 -2.74
N ARG A 31 8.02 10.91 -1.78
CA ARG A 31 9.41 10.51 -2.07
C ARG A 31 9.48 9.33 -3.04
N ALA A 32 8.63 8.32 -2.88
CA ALA A 32 8.58 7.17 -3.77
C ALA A 32 8.15 7.54 -5.19
N ARG A 33 7.10 8.37 -5.32
CA ARG A 33 6.59 8.87 -6.60
C ARG A 33 7.63 9.71 -7.31
N GLU A 34 8.23 10.67 -6.61
CA GLU A 34 9.22 11.59 -7.17
C GLU A 34 10.46 10.84 -7.63
N TRP A 35 10.92 9.85 -6.86
CA TRP A 35 12.05 9.02 -7.24
C TRP A 35 11.76 8.20 -8.50
N LEU A 36 10.60 7.52 -8.59
CA LEU A 36 10.24 6.77 -9.80
C LEU A 36 10.03 7.68 -11.01
N ARG A 37 9.41 8.85 -10.80
CA ARG A 37 9.24 9.87 -11.85
C ARG A 37 10.58 10.36 -12.38
N GLY A 38 11.56 10.58 -11.51
CA GLY A 38 12.93 10.95 -11.89
C GLY A 38 13.63 9.87 -12.73
N HIS A 39 13.17 8.62 -12.68
CA HIS A 39 13.62 7.52 -13.53
C HIS A 39 12.68 7.26 -14.72
N GLY A 40 11.74 8.16 -15.02
CA GLY A 40 10.82 8.03 -16.15
C GLY A 40 9.66 7.06 -15.94
N HIS A 41 9.42 6.59 -14.70
CA HIS A 41 8.36 5.61 -14.41
C HIS A 41 7.19 6.23 -13.64
N ALA A 42 5.96 5.86 -14.02
CA ALA A 42 4.78 6.15 -13.24
C ALA A 42 4.65 5.18 -12.04
N MET A 43 4.02 5.63 -10.96
CA MET A 43 3.77 4.83 -9.77
C MET A 43 2.29 4.86 -9.41
N PRO A 44 1.44 3.97 -9.98
CA PRO A 44 0.15 3.66 -9.39
C PRO A 44 0.30 3.22 -7.93
N TRP A 45 -0.58 3.70 -7.05
CA TRP A 45 -0.55 3.38 -5.63
C TRP A 45 -1.93 3.52 -4.97
N VAL A 46 -2.11 2.83 -3.85
CA VAL A 46 -3.25 2.96 -2.93
C VAL A 46 -2.78 2.66 -1.51
N TRP A 47 -3.23 3.42 -0.53
CA TRP A 47 -2.93 3.14 0.88
C TRP A 47 -4.14 3.31 1.78
N VAL A 48 -4.07 2.64 2.93
CA VAL A 48 -4.97 2.78 4.07
C VAL A 48 -4.18 3.08 5.33
N GLN A 49 -4.80 3.82 6.25
CA GLN A 49 -4.29 4.14 7.58
C GLN A 49 -5.12 3.43 8.64
N GLU A 50 -4.41 2.84 9.59
CA GLU A 50 -5.00 2.09 10.71
C GLU A 50 -4.25 2.39 12.01
N THR A 51 -4.88 2.01 13.12
CA THR A 51 -4.27 2.01 14.44
C THR A 51 -4.44 0.63 15.05
N GLY A 52 -3.40 0.12 15.72
CA GLY A 52 -3.51 -1.11 16.50
C GLY A 52 -2.50 -1.14 17.64
N ASP A 53 -2.76 -1.98 18.64
CA ASP A 53 -2.02 -1.96 19.91
C ASP A 53 -0.52 -2.26 19.75
N VAL A 54 -0.16 -3.10 18.76
CA VAL A 54 1.22 -3.54 18.54
C VAL A 54 2.05 -2.51 17.76
N PHE A 55 1.45 -1.84 16.77
CA PHE A 55 2.16 -0.97 15.83
C PHE A 55 1.88 0.52 16.05
N GLY A 56 0.91 0.84 16.91
CA GLY A 56 0.31 2.16 16.97
C GLY A 56 -0.29 2.54 15.61
N GLN A 57 -0.04 3.79 15.21
CA GLN A 57 -0.41 4.28 13.88
C GLN A 57 0.39 3.57 12.79
N HIS A 58 -0.27 3.02 11.79
CA HIS A 58 0.42 2.33 10.71
C HIS A 58 -0.34 2.37 9.40
N CYS A 59 0.41 2.40 8.29
CA CYS A 59 -0.16 2.36 6.95
C CYS A 59 0.09 1.02 6.27
N HIS A 60 -0.87 0.58 5.48
CA HIS A 60 -0.67 -0.45 4.46
C HIS A 60 -0.77 0.21 3.08
N LEU A 61 0.20 -0.06 2.22
CA LEU A 61 0.37 0.59 0.92
C LEU A 61 0.62 -0.47 -0.15
N LEU A 62 -0.17 -0.44 -1.21
CA LEU A 62 0.14 -1.11 -2.47
C LEU A 62 0.67 -0.09 -3.46
N LEU A 63 1.72 -0.45 -4.18
CA LEU A 63 2.25 0.38 -5.26
C LEU A 63 2.82 -0.47 -6.40
N HIS A 64 2.97 0.16 -7.56
CA HIS A 64 3.67 -0.40 -8.71
C HIS A 64 5.12 0.09 -8.75
N VAL A 65 6.05 -0.84 -8.94
CA VAL A 65 7.45 -0.56 -9.30
C VAL A 65 7.75 -1.29 -10.60
N ASP A 66 8.27 -0.59 -11.60
CA ASP A 66 8.68 -1.22 -12.84
C ASP A 66 9.72 -2.34 -12.57
N ARG A 67 9.68 -3.40 -13.37
CA ARG A 67 10.59 -4.54 -13.23
C ARG A 67 12.05 -4.11 -13.40
N SER A 68 12.34 -3.16 -14.30
CA SER A 68 13.68 -2.61 -14.52
C SER A 68 14.23 -1.94 -13.25
N MET A 69 13.35 -1.40 -12.41
CA MET A 69 13.70 -0.63 -11.22
C MET A 69 13.76 -1.48 -9.94
N LYS A 70 13.50 -2.79 -10.01
CA LYS A 70 13.37 -3.64 -8.82
C LYS A 70 14.56 -3.51 -7.86
N ASP A 71 15.78 -3.64 -8.38
CA ASP A 71 16.98 -3.74 -7.55
C ASP A 71 17.40 -2.36 -7.01
N LEU A 72 17.22 -1.31 -7.83
CA LEU A 72 17.45 0.08 -7.42
C LEU A 72 16.42 0.56 -6.39
N PHE A 73 15.17 0.10 -6.49
CA PHE A 73 14.11 0.46 -5.56
C PHE A 73 14.24 -0.24 -4.21
N GLY A 74 14.78 -1.47 -4.17
CA GLY A 74 14.88 -2.30 -2.97
C GLY A 74 15.33 -1.57 -1.68
N PRO A 75 16.46 -0.84 -1.67
CA PRO A 75 16.92 -0.13 -0.48
C PRO A 75 16.16 1.17 -0.17
N MET A 76 15.37 1.68 -1.10
CA MET A 76 14.84 3.05 -1.05
C MET A 76 13.73 3.24 -0.01
N PRO A 77 12.73 2.33 0.15
CA PRO A 77 11.74 2.44 1.22
C PRO A 77 12.36 2.64 2.61
N LEU A 78 13.42 1.90 2.95
CA LEU A 78 14.10 2.06 4.23
C LEU A 78 14.78 3.41 4.36
N ARG A 79 15.45 3.89 3.30
CA ARG A 79 16.07 5.22 3.26
C ARG A 79 15.04 6.33 3.46
N TRP A 80 13.89 6.23 2.80
CA TRP A 80 12.82 7.23 2.96
C TRP A 80 12.18 7.20 4.32
N VAL A 81 11.90 6.02 4.90
CA VAL A 81 11.39 5.92 6.27
C VAL A 81 12.37 6.56 7.24
N LYS A 82 13.67 6.22 7.18
CA LYS A 82 14.70 6.84 8.04
C LYS A 82 14.76 8.36 7.91
N ALA A 83 14.52 8.91 6.71
CA ALA A 83 14.51 10.35 6.48
C ALA A 83 13.24 11.06 6.96
N ILE A 84 12.16 10.32 7.25
CA ILE A 84 10.88 10.85 7.74
C ILE A 84 10.79 10.77 9.26
N LEU A 85 11.41 9.76 9.86
CA LEU A 85 11.36 9.56 11.30
C LEU A 85 12.03 10.73 12.05
N PRO A 86 11.41 11.23 13.12
CA PRO A 86 12.03 12.25 13.97
C PRO A 86 13.18 11.67 14.80
N GLU A 87 13.12 10.37 15.08
CA GLU A 87 14.08 9.64 15.91
C GLU A 87 14.71 8.47 15.13
N ARG A 88 15.47 7.64 15.84
CA ARG A 88 16.13 6.47 15.26
C ARG A 88 15.09 5.43 14.80
N TYR A 89 15.43 4.75 13.71
CA TYR A 89 14.63 3.66 13.19
C TYR A 89 14.52 2.49 14.18
N VAL A 90 13.29 2.07 14.47
CA VAL A 90 13.00 0.89 15.28
C VAL A 90 12.73 -0.31 14.37
N ALA A 91 13.24 -1.50 14.74
CA ALA A 91 12.99 -2.72 13.98
C ALA A 91 11.50 -3.02 13.80
N LYS A 92 11.13 -3.56 12.63
CA LYS A 92 9.73 -3.81 12.20
C LYS A 92 8.88 -2.54 11.99
N THR A 93 9.51 -1.37 11.88
CA THR A 93 8.81 -0.15 11.44
C THR A 93 8.44 -0.21 9.97
N LEU A 94 9.27 -0.86 9.15
CA LEU A 94 9.00 -1.07 7.73
C LEU A 94 9.01 -2.57 7.45
N ASP A 95 7.96 -3.02 6.78
CA ASP A 95 7.90 -4.32 6.11
C ASP A 95 7.58 -4.12 4.63
N THR A 96 8.30 -4.81 3.76
CA THR A 96 8.10 -4.72 2.31
C THR A 96 8.04 -6.12 1.71
N GLN A 97 7.00 -6.33 0.91
CA GLN A 97 6.73 -7.61 0.27
C GLN A 97 6.52 -7.38 -1.22
N THR A 98 7.15 -8.22 -2.03
CA THR A 98 6.82 -8.31 -3.46
C THR A 98 5.55 -9.14 -3.63
N LEU A 99 4.76 -8.89 -4.66
CA LEU A 99 3.73 -9.80 -5.13
C LEU A 99 4.31 -10.62 -6.30
N PRO A 100 4.78 -11.87 -6.08
CA PRO A 100 5.36 -12.69 -7.14
C PRO A 100 4.50 -12.83 -8.39
N ALA A 101 3.18 -13.00 -8.21
CA ALA A 101 2.24 -13.21 -9.31
C ALA A 101 2.11 -11.98 -10.22
N ALA A 102 2.50 -10.80 -9.73
CA ALA A 102 2.51 -9.58 -10.54
C ALA A 102 3.54 -9.64 -11.70
N ARG A 103 4.56 -10.52 -11.62
CA ARG A 103 5.53 -10.72 -12.72
C ARG A 103 4.91 -11.38 -13.94
N SER A 104 3.86 -12.17 -13.72
CA SER A 104 3.12 -12.92 -14.73
C SER A 104 1.69 -12.42 -14.87
N ALA A 105 1.39 -11.19 -14.45
CA ALA A 105 0.01 -10.69 -14.43
C ALA A 105 -0.67 -10.73 -15.81
N ALA A 106 0.11 -10.57 -16.89
CA ALA A 106 -0.40 -10.66 -18.26
C ALA A 106 -0.67 -12.11 -18.72
N SER A 107 0.17 -13.06 -18.33
CA SER A 107 0.07 -14.47 -18.77
C SER A 107 -0.70 -15.37 -17.79
N ASN A 108 -0.85 -14.93 -16.54
CA ASN A 108 -1.61 -15.62 -15.49
C ASN A 108 -2.36 -14.57 -14.64
N PRO A 109 -3.40 -13.94 -15.20
CA PRO A 109 -4.15 -12.87 -14.54
C PRO A 109 -4.86 -13.35 -13.27
N LEU A 110 -5.37 -14.59 -13.25
CA LEU A 110 -6.11 -15.13 -12.10
C LEU A 110 -5.22 -15.30 -10.86
N ALA A 111 -3.97 -15.77 -11.04
CA ALA A 111 -3.02 -15.87 -9.92
C ALA A 111 -2.65 -14.49 -9.38
N TYR A 112 -2.49 -13.50 -10.27
CA TYR A 112 -2.23 -12.13 -9.86
C TYR A 112 -3.42 -11.53 -9.09
N GLU A 113 -4.62 -11.69 -9.62
CA GLU A 113 -5.85 -11.22 -9.01
C GLU A 113 -6.04 -11.83 -7.61
N ALA A 114 -5.92 -13.16 -7.47
CA ALA A 114 -6.06 -13.82 -6.17
C ALA A 114 -5.08 -13.27 -5.12
N GLN A 115 -3.82 -13.06 -5.51
CA GLN A 115 -2.81 -12.50 -4.60
C GLN A 115 -3.08 -11.02 -4.27
N LEU A 116 -3.50 -10.22 -5.25
CA LEU A 116 -3.86 -8.82 -5.04
C LEU A 116 -5.08 -8.68 -4.14
N LEU A 117 -6.14 -9.46 -4.39
CA LEU A 117 -7.34 -9.51 -3.56
C LEU A 117 -7.02 -9.91 -2.13
N GLY A 118 -6.12 -10.86 -1.90
CA GLY A 118 -5.68 -11.18 -0.53
C GLY A 118 -5.03 -10.01 0.21
N LYS A 119 -4.28 -9.15 -0.50
CA LYS A 119 -3.70 -7.93 0.09
C LYS A 119 -4.74 -6.83 0.28
N LEU A 120 -5.62 -6.62 -0.69
CA LEU A 120 -6.73 -5.66 -0.59
C LEU A 120 -7.70 -6.03 0.54
N HIS A 121 -8.01 -7.31 0.70
CA HIS A 121 -8.82 -7.84 1.80
C HIS A 121 -8.22 -7.45 3.14
N TYR A 122 -6.92 -7.71 3.31
CA TYR A 122 -6.19 -7.36 4.51
C TYR A 122 -6.18 -5.84 4.77
N MET A 123 -6.03 -5.00 3.73
CA MET A 123 -6.10 -3.54 3.84
C MET A 123 -7.51 -3.04 4.21
N MET A 124 -8.56 -3.78 3.87
CA MET A 124 -9.95 -3.39 4.09
C MET A 124 -10.60 -4.07 5.29
N LYS A 125 -9.84 -4.78 6.13
CA LYS A 125 -10.36 -5.47 7.34
C LYS A 125 -11.10 -4.53 8.30
N THR A 126 -10.82 -3.21 8.23
CA THR A 126 -11.48 -2.16 9.03
C THR A 126 -12.63 -1.46 8.32
N ALA A 127 -13.00 -1.92 7.12
CA ALA A 127 -14.25 -1.53 6.46
C ALA A 127 -15.43 -2.28 7.08
N PRO A 128 -16.67 -1.75 6.98
CA PRO A 128 -17.86 -2.44 7.45
C PRO A 128 -17.97 -3.86 6.87
N ALA A 129 -18.30 -4.84 7.72
CA ALA A 129 -18.44 -6.24 7.30
C ALA A 129 -19.49 -6.42 6.18
N SER A 130 -20.55 -5.61 6.20
CA SER A 130 -21.60 -5.63 5.15
C SER A 130 -21.10 -5.25 3.75
N LEU A 131 -19.90 -4.69 3.61
CA LEU A 131 -19.30 -4.37 2.32
C LEU A 131 -18.43 -5.51 1.76
N GLU A 132 -18.12 -6.55 2.53
CA GLU A 132 -17.22 -7.61 2.09
C GLU A 132 -17.80 -8.42 0.92
N GLU A 133 -19.05 -8.87 1.04
CA GLU A 133 -19.75 -9.61 -0.02
C GLU A 133 -20.03 -8.76 -1.27
N PRO A 134 -20.61 -7.55 -1.19
CA PRO A 134 -20.85 -6.71 -2.37
C PRO A 134 -19.59 -6.35 -3.15
N LEU A 135 -18.42 -6.36 -2.49
CA LEU A 135 -17.12 -6.13 -3.13
C LEU A 135 -16.46 -7.41 -3.66
N GLY A 136 -17.10 -8.57 -3.55
CA GLY A 136 -16.57 -9.86 -3.99
C GLY A 136 -15.37 -10.35 -3.17
N MET A 137 -15.26 -9.88 -1.93
CA MET A 137 -14.09 -10.08 -1.07
C MET A 137 -14.27 -11.20 -0.03
N ALA A 138 -15.47 -11.77 0.07
CA ALA A 138 -15.79 -12.82 1.04
C ALA A 138 -14.76 -13.96 1.00
N GLY A 139 -14.13 -14.23 2.15
CA GLY A 139 -13.17 -15.33 2.31
C GLY A 139 -11.83 -15.15 1.59
N ARG A 140 -11.54 -13.98 1.00
CA ARG A 140 -10.30 -13.75 0.22
C ARG A 140 -9.06 -13.45 1.07
N GLY A 141 -9.19 -13.34 2.39
CA GLY A 141 -8.06 -13.12 3.29
C GLY A 141 -8.29 -13.68 4.69
N HIS A 142 -7.28 -13.56 5.54
CA HIS A 142 -7.21 -14.24 6.84
C HIS A 142 -7.65 -13.35 8.02
N LYS A 143 -8.12 -12.13 7.76
CA LYS A 143 -8.58 -11.18 8.78
C LYS A 143 -10.07 -10.89 8.56
N PRO A 144 -10.94 -11.06 9.57
CA PRO A 144 -12.35 -10.73 9.41
C PRO A 144 -12.52 -9.23 9.13
N TRP A 145 -13.53 -8.87 8.35
CA TRP A 145 -13.93 -7.47 8.15
C TRP A 145 -14.76 -6.96 9.34
N GLY A 146 -15.08 -5.67 9.34
CA GLY A 146 -15.83 -5.03 10.41
C GLY A 146 -14.99 -4.70 11.64
N GLN A 147 -13.67 -4.83 11.57
CA GLN A 147 -12.79 -4.35 12.63
C GLN A 147 -12.92 -2.83 12.74
N SER A 148 -12.81 -2.30 13.96
CA SER A 148 -12.79 -0.86 14.19
C SER A 148 -11.43 -0.45 14.71
N CYS A 149 -10.93 0.68 14.23
CA CYS A 149 -9.80 1.36 14.82
C CYS A 149 -10.00 2.87 14.71
N PRO A 150 -9.49 3.66 15.67
CA PRO A 150 -9.39 5.09 15.53
C PRO A 150 -8.57 5.44 14.30
N VAL A 151 -9.05 6.39 13.50
CA VAL A 151 -8.28 6.96 12.40
C VAL A 151 -8.14 8.45 12.64
N TYR A 152 -6.91 8.92 12.63
CA TYR A 152 -6.59 10.34 12.72
C TYR A 152 -6.37 10.90 11.32
N GLY A 153 -7.09 11.96 10.96
CA GLY A 153 -7.00 12.58 9.63
C GLY A 153 -7.68 11.75 8.54
N LYS A 154 -6.91 11.15 7.63
CA LYS A 154 -7.40 10.48 6.42
C LYS A 154 -7.21 8.96 6.52
N ARG A 155 -8.30 8.21 6.27
CA ARG A 155 -8.30 6.73 6.27
C ARG A 155 -7.64 6.10 5.07
N ALA A 156 -7.84 6.65 3.87
CA ALA A 156 -7.33 6.05 2.64
C ALA A 156 -7.04 7.11 1.58
N ALA A 157 -6.12 6.82 0.67
CA ALA A 157 -5.98 7.56 -0.57
C ALA A 157 -5.52 6.65 -1.71
N VAL A 158 -5.77 7.11 -2.93
CA VAL A 158 -5.42 6.41 -4.17
C VAL A 158 -4.75 7.39 -5.14
N TRP A 159 -3.92 6.84 -6.03
CA TRP A 159 -3.26 7.57 -7.10
C TRP A 159 -4.27 8.29 -7.99
N GLN A 160 -4.15 9.62 -8.11
CA GLN A 160 -5.17 10.49 -8.71
C GLN A 160 -5.42 10.25 -10.21
N ASN A 161 -4.41 9.79 -10.96
CA ASN A 161 -4.53 9.62 -12.42
C ASN A 161 -5.15 8.27 -12.81
N TRP A 162 -5.71 7.53 -11.86
CA TRP A 162 -6.37 6.24 -12.11
C TRP A 162 -7.56 6.35 -13.07
N LYS A 163 -8.27 7.48 -13.08
CA LYS A 163 -9.44 7.72 -13.95
C LYS A 163 -9.06 7.80 -15.43
N GLN A 164 -8.02 8.55 -15.74
CA GLN A 164 -7.47 8.67 -17.11
C GLN A 164 -7.01 7.30 -17.64
N TRP A 165 -6.53 6.44 -16.75
CA TRP A 165 -6.18 5.05 -17.07
C TRP A 165 -7.39 4.16 -17.36
N ARG A 166 -8.56 4.46 -16.77
CA ARG A 166 -9.80 3.73 -17.04
C ARG A 166 -10.44 4.10 -18.37
N GLU A 167 -10.27 5.35 -18.79
CA GLU A 167 -10.88 5.89 -20.02
C GLU A 167 -10.01 5.65 -21.26
N GLY A 168 -8.68 5.49 -21.10
CA GLY A 168 -7.74 5.21 -22.20
C GLY A 168 -7.40 3.73 -22.42
N GLY A 169 -7.90 2.82 -21.58
CA GLY A 169 -7.66 1.39 -21.68
C GLY A 169 -8.94 0.65 -22.00
N ALA A 170 -9.07 0.13 -23.22
CA ALA A 170 -10.10 -0.84 -23.56
C ALA A 170 -10.13 -1.92 -22.49
N LEU A 171 -11.29 -2.05 -21.84
CA LEU A 171 -11.62 -3.17 -20.97
C LEU A 171 -11.36 -4.46 -21.77
N ILE A 172 -10.29 -5.18 -21.41
CA ILE A 172 -10.27 -6.62 -21.62
C ILE A 172 -11.27 -7.16 -20.60
N ALA A 173 -12.49 -7.35 -21.07
CA ALA A 173 -13.50 -8.20 -20.44
C ALA A 173 -13.04 -9.67 -20.48
#